data_AF-A0A429ERQ1-F1
#
_entry.id   AF-A0A429ERQ1-F1
#
_cell.length_a   1.000
_cell.length_b   1.000
_cell.length_c   1.000
_cell.angle_alpha   90.00
_cell.angle_beta   90.00
_cell.angle_gamma   90.00
#
_symmetry.space_group_name_H-M   'P 1'
#
loop_
_entity.id
_entity.type
_entity.pdbx_description
1 polymer ?
#
loop_
_entity_poly.entity_id
_entity_poly.type
_entity_poly.pdbx_seq_one_letter_code
_entity_poly.pdbx_strand_id
1 'polypeptide(L)'
;MIRLCRATDRKRSPGRACAINRKTSWTGTMVPPGGTAHIAGGPDPPDSGTMRPLRPRGARERRAVPAPGAARASTPGAAGMPRALRAVLGALPGLAAVAALFLCANGVEQAATTRASPVAADRHSAPRPAIVPRSQWLGGAARDQPAPRYDDKILAVFVHHTDTPNGYDCADVPAILRGVYMGQTGARDWDDIGYNFIVDRCGTVYEGRAGGADRPVTGAHTQGFNHRTTGIAALGTFTAGVPVPDALTDAIAAVAAWKLGETDTDPRAKVALVSSNGLSRYAAGATATLPAVAGHDDGYQTSCPGAALSDRLPEIRRTAARLQGRTA
;
A
#
# COMPACT_ATOMS: atom_id res chain seq x y z
N MET A 1 44.44 34.52 29.07
CA MET A 1 45.85 34.02 28.92
C MET A 1 45.77 32.59 28.40
N ILE A 2 45.58 32.36 27.09
CA ILE A 2 46.58 32.24 26.01
C ILE A 2 47.70 31.24 26.31
N ARG A 3 47.67 30.09 25.63
CA ARG A 3 48.86 29.57 24.93
C ARG A 3 48.44 28.87 23.63
N LEU A 4 48.67 29.61 22.54
CA LEU A 4 48.79 29.17 21.16
C LEU A 4 50.10 28.37 21.01
N CYS A 5 50.11 27.35 20.16
CA CYS A 5 51.30 26.97 19.38
C CYS A 5 50.91 26.82 17.90
N ARG A 6 51.41 27.74 17.08
CA ARG A 6 51.54 27.65 15.61
C ARG A 6 52.80 26.84 15.30
N ALA A 7 52.72 25.82 14.43
CA ALA A 7 53.02 25.82 13.00
C ALA A 7 54.52 25.77 12.64
N THR A 8 54.91 24.72 11.91
CA THR A 8 55.87 24.84 10.79
C THR A 8 55.55 23.84 9.68
N ASP A 9 55.81 24.33 8.49
CA ASP A 9 55.39 23.95 7.14
C ASP A 9 56.50 23.14 6.41
N ARG A 10 56.13 22.25 5.46
CA ARG A 10 56.67 22.16 4.07
C ARG A 10 56.55 20.77 3.39
N LYS A 11 55.70 20.74 2.36
CA LYS A 11 55.92 20.30 0.96
C LYS A 11 56.72 19.01 0.64
N ARG A 12 56.04 18.03 -0.01
CA ARG A 12 56.23 17.63 -1.44
C ARG A 12 55.28 16.49 -1.87
N SER A 13 54.61 16.69 -3.01
CA SER A 13 53.70 15.79 -3.75
C SER A 13 54.44 14.72 -4.60
N PRO A 14 53.82 14.04 -5.58
CA PRO A 14 52.78 13.00 -5.54
C PRO A 14 53.18 11.72 -6.34
N GLY A 15 52.32 10.69 -6.34
CA GLY A 15 52.21 9.77 -7.50
C GLY A 15 52.26 8.28 -7.19
N ARG A 16 51.15 7.57 -7.46
CA ARG A 16 51.09 6.46 -8.43
C ARG A 16 49.65 5.93 -8.55
N ALA A 17 49.13 6.03 -9.76
CA ALA A 17 47.97 5.28 -10.26
C ALA A 17 48.50 4.05 -11.03
N CYS A 18 47.83 2.90 -10.88
CA CYS A 18 47.83 1.71 -11.76
C CYS A 18 47.08 0.61 -11.01
N ALA A 19 46.27 -0.27 -11.58
CA ALA A 19 45.57 -0.35 -12.85
C ALA A 19 44.49 -1.42 -12.66
N ILE A 20 43.55 -1.38 -13.59
CA ILE A 20 42.40 -2.25 -13.80
C ILE A 20 42.88 -3.70 -14.03
N ASN A 21 42.17 -4.70 -13.48
CA ASN A 21 42.15 -6.02 -14.11
C ASN A 21 40.70 -6.52 -14.26
N ARG A 22 40.23 -6.57 -15.50
CA ARG A 22 39.02 -7.28 -15.92
C ARG A 22 39.48 -8.57 -16.61
N LYS A 23 38.90 -9.70 -16.22
CA LYS A 23 38.28 -10.73 -17.08
C LYS A 23 38.29 -12.08 -16.37
N THR A 24 37.10 -12.61 -16.11
CA THR A 24 36.79 -14.01 -16.42
C THR A 24 35.34 -14.09 -16.88
N SER A 25 35.17 -14.82 -17.97
CA SER A 25 34.03 -14.89 -18.86
C SER A 25 32.92 -15.81 -18.37
N TRP A 26 31.70 -15.44 -18.75
CA TRP A 26 30.46 -16.18 -18.63
C TRP A 26 30.32 -17.33 -19.64
N THR A 27 29.78 -18.46 -19.16
CA THR A 27 28.84 -19.35 -19.86
C THR A 27 27.88 -19.83 -18.74
N GLY A 28 26.56 -19.89 -18.81
CA GLY A 28 25.55 -19.73 -19.83
C GLY A 28 24.38 -20.61 -19.42
N THR A 29 23.33 -20.06 -18.82
CA THR A 29 21.97 -20.64 -18.85
C THR A 29 20.94 -19.55 -18.61
N MET A 30 20.08 -19.35 -19.60
CA MET A 30 19.06 -18.32 -19.73
C MET A 30 17.73 -18.88 -19.21
N VAL A 31 17.10 -18.24 -18.22
CA VAL A 31 15.74 -18.49 -17.70
C VAL A 31 15.12 -17.12 -17.32
N PRO A 32 13.82 -16.85 -17.59
CA PRO A 32 13.28 -15.54 -17.98
C PRO A 32 12.91 -14.60 -16.80
N PRO A 33 12.50 -13.33 -17.04
CA PRO A 33 12.57 -12.25 -16.07
C PRO A 33 11.35 -12.22 -15.14
N GLY A 34 11.59 -11.97 -13.84
CA GLY A 34 10.53 -11.67 -12.89
C GLY A 34 10.95 -11.89 -11.44
N GLY A 35 11.26 -10.81 -10.72
CA GLY A 35 11.44 -10.81 -9.28
C GLY A 35 12.78 -10.22 -8.82
N THR A 36 12.97 -8.92 -9.03
CA THR A 36 14.04 -8.12 -8.43
C THR A 36 13.80 -7.88 -6.94
N ALA A 37 14.86 -7.49 -6.23
CA ALA A 37 15.01 -7.29 -4.79
C ALA A 37 13.81 -6.66 -4.05
N HIS A 38 13.74 -7.00 -2.76
CA HIS A 38 12.52 -7.36 -2.05
C HIS A 38 11.86 -6.18 -1.32
N ILE A 39 10.59 -5.88 -1.64
CA ILE A 39 9.66 -5.41 -0.59
C ILE A 39 9.71 -6.49 0.48
N ALA A 40 10.03 -6.14 1.74
CA ALA A 40 10.27 -7.03 2.89
C ALA A 40 9.26 -8.19 3.00
N GLY A 41 9.46 -9.21 2.16
CA GLY A 41 8.70 -10.45 2.07
C GLY A 41 9.63 -11.66 2.12
N GLY A 42 10.94 -11.43 2.21
CA GLY A 42 11.88 -12.37 2.79
C GLY A 42 11.90 -12.19 4.31
N PRO A 43 12.18 -13.26 5.08
CA PRO A 43 12.35 -13.14 6.52
C PRO A 43 13.49 -12.17 6.84
N ASP A 44 13.28 -11.29 7.84
CA ASP A 44 14.37 -10.49 8.41
C ASP A 44 15.49 -11.44 8.90
N PRO A 45 16.77 -11.07 8.77
CA PRO A 45 17.85 -11.89 9.30
C PRO A 45 17.68 -12.06 10.81
N PRO A 46 17.80 -13.29 11.33
CA PRO A 46 17.62 -13.55 12.75
C PRO A 46 18.76 -12.93 13.55
N ASP A 47 18.44 -12.35 14.70
CA ASP A 47 19.43 -12.17 15.75
C ASP A 47 19.93 -13.57 16.16
N SER A 48 21.20 -13.85 15.85
CA SER A 48 21.99 -15.00 16.34
C SER A 48 21.64 -16.40 15.78
N GLY A 49 22.58 -16.99 15.03
CA GLY A 49 22.91 -18.42 15.10
C GLY A 49 22.23 -19.43 14.15
N THR A 50 22.96 -19.78 13.07
CA THR A 50 23.04 -21.08 12.36
C THR A 50 21.79 -21.78 11.74
N MET A 51 21.80 -21.86 10.40
CA MET A 51 21.08 -22.77 9.47
C MET A 51 21.55 -24.25 9.62
N ARG A 52 20.86 -25.37 9.28
CA ARG A 52 20.01 -25.84 8.13
C ARG A 52 19.64 -27.37 8.37
N PRO A 53 18.96 -28.19 7.51
CA PRO A 53 17.56 -28.14 6.99
C PRO A 53 16.86 -29.51 6.61
N LEU A 54 15.66 -29.42 5.96
CA LEU A 54 14.98 -30.32 4.96
C LEU A 54 14.36 -31.67 5.42
N ARG A 55 13.22 -32.23 4.94
CA ARG A 55 12.11 -31.93 3.97
C ARG A 55 10.99 -33.02 4.13
N PRO A 56 9.76 -32.89 3.58
CA PRO A 56 8.67 -33.88 3.67
C PRO A 56 8.47 -34.77 2.42
N ARG A 57 7.67 -35.84 2.56
CA ARG A 57 7.02 -36.66 1.51
C ARG A 57 5.64 -37.07 2.05
N GLY A 58 4.53 -37.18 1.34
CA GLY A 58 4.16 -37.03 -0.07
C GLY A 58 2.71 -37.54 -0.20
N ALA A 59 1.98 -37.16 -1.25
CA ALA A 59 0.71 -37.80 -1.60
C ALA A 59 0.47 -37.81 -3.11
N ARG A 60 -0.15 -38.90 -3.56
CA ARG A 60 -0.12 -39.51 -4.90
C ARG A 60 -1.30 -39.07 -5.79
N GLU A 61 -1.06 -39.15 -7.10
CA GLU A 61 -2.01 -39.06 -8.23
C GLU A 61 -3.17 -40.06 -8.19
N ARG A 62 -4.27 -39.75 -8.91
CA ARG A 62 -4.92 -40.66 -9.90
C ARG A 62 -5.56 -39.90 -11.08
N ARG A 63 -5.26 -40.39 -12.30
CA ARG A 63 -5.96 -40.30 -13.62
C ARG A 63 -7.03 -41.42 -13.71
N ALA A 64 -7.95 -41.61 -14.66
CA ALA A 64 -8.48 -41.01 -15.91
C ALA A 64 -9.80 -41.80 -16.24
N VAL A 65 -10.72 -41.39 -17.13
CA VAL A 65 -10.95 -41.84 -18.55
C VAL A 65 -12.47 -41.60 -18.92
N PRO A 66 -12.89 -41.47 -20.22
CA PRO A 66 -14.12 -40.77 -20.65
C PRO A 66 -15.18 -41.55 -21.51
N ALA A 67 -16.23 -40.80 -21.93
CA ALA A 67 -17.13 -40.87 -23.14
C ALA A 67 -18.34 -41.86 -23.14
N PRO A 68 -19.33 -41.83 -24.10
CA PRO A 68 -19.77 -40.84 -25.12
C PRO A 68 -21.34 -40.66 -25.22
N GLY A 69 -21.87 -39.87 -26.19
CA GLY A 69 -23.24 -40.07 -26.73
C GLY A 69 -23.94 -38.86 -27.38
N ALA A 70 -24.55 -39.04 -28.56
CA ALA A 70 -25.07 -38.03 -29.48
C ALA A 70 -26.61 -37.85 -29.49
N ALA A 71 -27.13 -36.76 -30.07
CA ALA A 71 -28.19 -36.77 -31.11
C ALA A 71 -28.63 -35.34 -31.56
N ARG A 72 -28.76 -35.17 -32.88
CA ARG A 72 -29.45 -34.06 -33.57
C ARG A 72 -30.91 -34.46 -33.81
N ALA A 73 -31.83 -33.50 -33.75
CA ALA A 73 -33.19 -33.66 -34.24
C ALA A 73 -33.48 -32.61 -35.33
N SER A 74 -34.11 -33.07 -36.41
CA SER A 74 -34.62 -32.32 -37.56
C SER A 74 -36.10 -32.63 -37.74
N THR A 75 -36.91 -31.65 -38.14
CA THR A 75 -38.30 -31.84 -38.63
C THR A 75 -38.70 -30.73 -39.62
N PRO A 76 -39.74 -30.94 -40.45
CA PRO A 76 -39.73 -30.62 -41.88
C PRO A 76 -40.58 -29.40 -42.31
N GLY A 77 -40.50 -29.08 -43.60
CA GLY A 77 -41.10 -27.92 -44.25
C GLY A 77 -42.61 -27.93 -44.45
N ALA A 78 -43.14 -26.75 -44.75
CA ALA A 78 -44.51 -26.51 -45.19
C ALA A 78 -44.51 -25.85 -46.58
N ALA A 79 -45.23 -26.50 -47.50
CA ALA A 79 -45.49 -26.04 -48.85
C ALA A 79 -46.45 -24.84 -48.91
N GLY A 80 -46.42 -24.15 -50.05
CA GLY A 80 -46.93 -22.79 -50.23
C GLY A 80 -48.45 -22.59 -50.36
N MET A 81 -48.82 -21.31 -50.27
CA MET A 81 -50.14 -20.77 -50.66
C MET A 81 -49.99 -19.56 -51.60
N PRO A 82 -51.02 -19.26 -52.43
CA PRO A 82 -50.91 -18.41 -53.62
C PRO A 82 -50.72 -16.91 -53.37
N ARG A 83 -50.03 -16.24 -54.29
CA ARG A 83 -49.47 -14.89 -54.22
C ARG A 83 -50.46 -13.70 -54.27
N ALA A 84 -51.77 -13.90 -54.37
CA ALA A 84 -52.70 -12.80 -54.67
C ALA A 84 -53.45 -12.20 -53.46
N LEU A 85 -53.25 -12.71 -52.24
CA LEU A 85 -53.91 -12.19 -51.04
C LEU A 85 -52.91 -11.85 -49.91
N ARG A 86 -51.80 -11.19 -50.25
CA ARG A 86 -50.80 -10.70 -49.28
C ARG A 86 -50.61 -9.18 -49.27
N ALA A 87 -51.24 -8.45 -50.19
CA ALA A 87 -50.99 -7.01 -50.33
C ALA A 87 -51.84 -6.12 -49.42
N VAL A 88 -52.92 -6.62 -48.79
CA VAL A 88 -53.83 -5.79 -47.98
C VAL A 88 -53.77 -6.08 -46.48
N LEU A 89 -53.16 -7.19 -46.03
CA LEU A 89 -52.88 -7.46 -44.61
C LEU A 89 -51.43 -7.16 -44.17
N GLY A 90 -50.59 -6.62 -45.06
CA GLY A 90 -49.17 -6.32 -44.76
C GLY A 90 -48.92 -4.93 -44.16
N ALA A 91 -49.87 -3.99 -44.26
CA ALA A 91 -49.65 -2.59 -43.89
C ALA A 91 -49.96 -2.28 -42.41
N LEU A 92 -50.86 -3.04 -41.77
CA LEU A 92 -51.25 -2.83 -40.38
C LEU A 92 -50.16 -3.20 -39.35
N PRO A 93 -49.45 -4.34 -39.45
CA PRO A 93 -48.35 -4.64 -38.53
C PRO A 93 -47.14 -3.71 -38.75
N GLY A 94 -46.93 -3.22 -39.98
CA GLY A 94 -45.89 -2.23 -40.28
C GLY A 94 -46.15 -0.88 -39.62
N LEU A 95 -47.38 -0.37 -39.69
CA LEU A 95 -47.76 0.89 -39.02
C LEU A 95 -47.74 0.77 -37.48
N ALA A 96 -48.16 -0.37 -36.94
CA ALA A 96 -48.07 -0.64 -35.50
C ALA A 96 -46.61 -0.74 -35.01
N ALA A 97 -45.72 -1.34 -35.80
CA ALA A 97 -44.29 -1.40 -35.50
C ALA A 97 -43.64 0.00 -35.53
N VAL A 98 -43.97 0.84 -36.50
CA VAL A 98 -43.47 2.23 -36.58
C VAL A 98 -43.97 3.08 -35.41
N ALA A 99 -45.24 2.93 -35.03
CA ALA A 99 -45.79 3.62 -33.85
C ALA A 99 -45.12 3.14 -32.54
N ALA A 100 -44.90 1.83 -32.38
CA ALA A 100 -44.18 1.29 -31.23
C ALA A 100 -42.72 1.77 -31.16
N LEU A 101 -42.02 1.83 -32.31
CA LEU A 101 -40.67 2.41 -32.39
C LEU A 101 -40.64 3.89 -32.03
N PHE A 102 -41.63 4.67 -32.48
CA PHE A 102 -41.75 6.08 -32.08
C PHE A 102 -42.03 6.24 -30.59
N LEU A 103 -42.94 5.45 -30.00
CA LEU A 103 -43.19 5.49 -28.55
C LEU A 103 -41.97 5.03 -27.73
N CYS A 104 -41.25 4.01 -28.19
CA CYS A 104 -40.01 3.57 -27.56
C CYS A 104 -38.90 4.63 -27.68
N ALA A 105 -38.74 5.28 -28.84
CA ALA A 105 -37.73 6.33 -29.02
C ALA A 105 -38.02 7.58 -28.15
N ASN A 106 -39.27 8.04 -28.11
CA ASN A 106 -39.65 9.21 -27.33
C ASN A 106 -39.74 8.92 -25.82
N GLY A 107 -40.12 7.71 -25.42
CA GLY A 107 -40.11 7.29 -24.01
C GLY A 107 -38.70 7.14 -23.43
N VAL A 108 -37.73 6.77 -24.27
CA VAL A 108 -36.30 6.69 -23.87
C VAL A 108 -35.68 8.08 -23.75
N GLU A 109 -36.10 9.07 -24.54
CA GLU A 109 -35.62 10.47 -24.41
C GLU A 109 -36.18 11.18 -23.16
N GLN A 110 -37.43 10.90 -22.76
CA GLN A 110 -37.97 11.40 -21.49
C GLN A 110 -37.36 10.69 -20.26
N ALA A 111 -37.05 9.39 -20.35
CA ALA A 111 -36.33 8.69 -19.28
C ALA A 111 -34.86 9.11 -19.17
N ALA A 112 -34.24 9.57 -20.27
CA ALA A 112 -32.88 10.10 -20.28
C ALA A 112 -32.75 11.51 -19.67
N THR A 113 -33.84 12.30 -19.68
CA THR A 113 -33.86 13.66 -19.11
C THR A 113 -34.20 13.71 -17.62
N THR A 114 -34.71 12.61 -17.03
CA THR A 114 -34.88 12.43 -15.57
C THR A 114 -33.94 11.39 -14.96
N ARG A 115 -32.75 11.18 -15.55
CA ARG A 115 -31.63 10.72 -14.73
C ARG A 115 -31.22 11.91 -13.87
N ALA A 116 -31.84 12.03 -12.69
CA ALA A 116 -31.23 12.77 -11.61
C ALA A 116 -29.78 12.27 -11.53
N SER A 117 -28.82 13.15 -11.83
CA SER A 117 -27.43 12.89 -11.52
C SER A 117 -27.41 12.34 -10.10
N PRO A 118 -26.83 11.16 -9.82
CA PRO A 118 -26.71 10.72 -8.45
C PRO A 118 -26.02 11.86 -7.73
N VAL A 119 -26.71 12.48 -6.77
CA VAL A 119 -26.09 13.44 -5.85
C VAL A 119 -24.91 12.65 -5.31
N ALA A 120 -23.69 13.05 -5.68
CA ALA A 120 -22.50 12.41 -5.18
C ALA A 120 -22.64 12.49 -3.65
N ALA A 121 -22.82 11.35 -2.99
CA ALA A 121 -22.82 11.33 -1.54
C ALA A 121 -21.56 12.06 -1.10
N ASP A 122 -21.71 13.04 -0.21
CA ASP A 122 -20.59 13.81 0.32
C ASP A 122 -19.57 12.79 0.86
N ARG A 123 -18.46 12.61 0.15
CA ARG A 123 -17.43 11.66 0.55
C ARG A 123 -16.79 12.20 1.83
N HIS A 124 -16.68 11.36 2.85
CA HIS A 124 -16.00 11.73 4.07
C HIS A 124 -14.49 11.74 3.81
N SER A 125 -13.96 12.93 3.61
CA SER A 125 -12.56 13.18 3.30
C SER A 125 -11.97 14.17 4.29
N ALA A 126 -10.65 14.17 4.42
CA ALA A 126 -9.93 15.10 5.26
C ALA A 126 -8.84 15.80 4.44
N PRO A 127 -8.50 17.07 4.77
CA PRO A 127 -7.44 17.78 4.07
C PRO A 127 -6.10 17.09 4.27
N ARG A 128 -5.24 17.18 3.25
CA ARG A 128 -3.83 16.74 3.36
C ARG A 128 -3.13 17.56 4.44
N PRO A 129 -2.50 16.94 5.45
CA PRO A 129 -1.73 17.67 6.45
C PRO A 129 -0.46 18.29 5.84
N ALA A 130 0.11 19.27 6.52
CA ALA A 130 1.44 19.77 6.18
C ALA A 130 2.46 18.62 6.31
N ILE A 131 3.24 18.39 5.26
CA ILE A 131 4.22 17.29 5.19
C ILE A 131 5.57 17.89 4.82
N VAL A 132 6.57 17.61 5.65
CA VAL A 132 7.98 17.89 5.36
C VAL A 132 8.44 16.89 4.29
N PRO A 133 8.78 17.34 3.07
CA PRO A 133 9.16 16.45 1.98
C PRO A 133 10.54 15.84 2.23
N ARG A 134 10.82 14.70 1.57
CA ARG A 134 12.13 14.03 1.66
C ARG A 134 13.31 14.94 1.34
N SER A 135 13.15 15.89 0.42
CA SER A 135 14.19 16.84 0.06
C SER A 135 14.68 17.71 1.23
N GLN A 136 13.84 17.94 2.24
CA GLN A 136 14.19 18.75 3.41
C GLN A 136 14.90 17.95 4.51
N TRP A 137 14.59 16.67 4.70
CA TRP A 137 15.18 15.87 5.79
C TRP A 137 16.22 14.85 5.34
N LEU A 138 16.07 14.26 4.15
CA LEU A 138 16.99 13.26 3.61
C LEU A 138 18.14 13.92 2.85
N GLY A 139 17.83 14.96 2.07
CA GLY A 139 18.81 15.71 1.28
C GLY A 139 19.72 14.81 0.44
N GLY A 140 21.03 15.05 0.48
CA GLY A 140 22.03 14.26 -0.25
C GLY A 140 22.30 12.85 0.29
N ALA A 141 21.63 12.40 1.35
CA ALA A 141 21.77 11.03 1.86
C ALA A 141 20.91 10.00 1.11
N ALA A 142 20.08 10.46 0.16
CA ALA A 142 19.29 9.59 -0.70
C ALA A 142 20.21 8.65 -1.51
N ARG A 143 19.82 7.39 -1.58
CA ARG A 143 20.50 6.34 -2.34
C ARG A 143 19.79 6.19 -3.69
N ASP A 144 20.45 5.57 -4.66
CA ASP A 144 19.73 5.07 -5.84
C ASP A 144 18.76 3.99 -5.39
N GLN A 145 17.47 4.19 -5.69
CA GLN A 145 16.40 3.28 -5.30
C GLN A 145 15.73 2.70 -6.54
N PRO A 146 15.21 1.46 -6.46
CA PRO A 146 14.32 0.96 -7.50
C PRO A 146 13.07 1.83 -7.57
N ALA A 147 12.38 1.76 -8.72
CA ALA A 147 11.15 2.50 -8.89
C ALA A 147 10.11 2.12 -7.81
N PRO A 148 9.41 3.10 -7.23
CA PRO A 148 8.36 2.85 -6.24
C PRO A 148 7.22 2.01 -6.85
N ARG A 149 6.63 1.16 -6.00
CA ARG A 149 5.49 0.31 -6.32
C ARG A 149 4.23 0.95 -5.73
N TYR A 150 3.11 0.75 -6.41
CA TYR A 150 1.83 1.35 -6.04
C TYR A 150 0.76 0.29 -5.98
N ASP A 151 -0.11 0.39 -4.99
CA ASP A 151 -1.35 -0.36 -4.93
C ASP A 151 -2.49 0.39 -5.65
N ASP A 152 -3.63 -0.26 -5.80
CA ASP A 152 -4.83 0.34 -6.41
C ASP A 152 -5.54 1.33 -5.49
N LYS A 153 -5.37 1.20 -4.16
CA LYS A 153 -6.07 1.99 -3.14
C LYS A 153 -5.46 1.78 -1.74
N ILE A 154 -5.83 2.63 -0.80
CA ILE A 154 -5.54 2.48 0.64
C ILE A 154 -6.79 2.07 1.40
N LEU A 155 -6.73 0.94 2.12
CA LEU A 155 -7.82 0.40 2.93
C LEU A 155 -7.56 0.50 4.43
N ALA A 156 -6.29 0.54 4.85
CA ALA A 156 -5.92 0.61 6.25
C ALA A 156 -4.66 1.42 6.48
N VAL A 157 -4.48 1.82 7.74
CA VAL A 157 -3.28 2.45 8.27
C VAL A 157 -2.71 1.55 9.36
N PHE A 158 -1.41 1.30 9.33
CA PHE A 158 -0.70 0.64 10.42
C PHE A 158 0.16 1.68 11.17
N VAL A 159 -0.06 1.80 12.47
CA VAL A 159 0.70 2.67 13.36
C VAL A 159 1.86 1.88 13.96
N HIS A 160 3.04 2.48 13.89
CA HIS A 160 4.30 1.94 14.38
C HIS A 160 4.92 2.91 15.38
N HIS A 161 5.92 2.44 16.11
CA HIS A 161 6.98 3.30 16.61
C HIS A 161 8.30 2.99 15.87
N THR A 162 9.27 3.89 15.95
CA THR A 162 10.62 3.65 15.38
C THR A 162 11.56 2.93 16.35
N ASP A 163 11.18 2.83 17.62
CA ASP A 163 12.00 2.37 18.74
C ASP A 163 13.30 3.18 18.90
N THR A 164 13.22 4.48 18.59
CA THR A 164 14.31 5.44 18.84
C THR A 164 14.12 6.10 20.21
N PRO A 165 15.18 6.66 20.84
CA PRO A 165 15.02 7.44 22.06
C PRO A 165 14.04 8.62 21.91
N ASN A 166 13.34 9.00 22.98
CA ASN A 166 12.37 10.10 22.98
C ASN A 166 12.96 11.46 23.38
N GLY A 167 14.16 11.47 23.96
CA GLY A 167 14.83 12.66 24.52
C GLY A 167 15.51 13.54 23.46
N TYR A 168 14.86 13.78 22.32
CA TYR A 168 15.37 14.62 21.25
C TYR A 168 14.65 15.98 21.18
N ASP A 169 15.36 16.97 20.64
CA ASP A 169 14.77 18.24 20.23
C ASP A 169 14.16 18.10 18.83
N CYS A 170 13.00 18.71 18.58
CA CYS A 170 12.30 18.57 17.30
C CYS A 170 13.10 19.15 16.11
N ALA A 171 14.04 20.05 16.37
CA ALA A 171 14.98 20.55 15.37
C ALA A 171 15.98 19.49 14.88
N ASP A 172 16.24 18.45 15.67
CA ASP A 172 17.19 17.38 15.35
C ASP A 172 16.56 16.24 14.53
N VAL A 173 15.23 16.24 14.39
CA VAL A 173 14.49 15.17 13.71
C VAL A 173 15.02 14.86 12.31
N PRO A 174 15.39 15.84 11.45
CA PRO A 174 16.01 15.53 10.16
C PRO A 174 17.28 14.67 10.26
N ALA A 175 18.10 14.83 11.30
CA ALA A 175 19.27 13.98 11.52
C ALA A 175 18.89 12.57 12.00
N ILE A 176 17.91 12.47 12.90
CA ILE A 176 17.41 11.19 13.41
C ILE A 176 16.79 10.37 12.29
N LEU A 177 15.95 10.99 11.44
CA LEU A 177 15.33 10.33 10.28
C LEU A 177 16.37 9.82 9.28
N ARG A 178 17.47 10.55 9.06
CA ARG A 178 18.59 10.04 8.25
C ARG A 178 19.22 8.81 8.88
N GLY A 179 19.36 8.77 10.20
CA GLY A 179 19.82 7.56 10.92
C GLY A 179 18.89 6.36 10.70
N VAL A 180 17.58 6.56 10.88
CA VAL A 180 16.56 5.52 10.64
C VAL A 180 16.61 5.03 9.19
N TYR A 181 16.63 5.96 8.23
CA TYR A 181 16.76 5.67 6.81
C TYR A 181 18.02 4.84 6.51
N MET A 182 19.18 5.26 7.05
CA MET A 182 20.44 4.57 6.81
C MET A 182 20.48 3.17 7.42
N GLY A 183 19.83 2.96 8.57
CA GLY A 183 19.67 1.63 9.17
C GLY A 183 18.87 0.69 8.27
N GLN A 184 17.78 1.16 7.68
CA GLN A 184 16.92 0.32 6.83
C GLN A 184 17.53 0.09 5.43
N THR A 185 18.00 1.14 4.76
CA THR A 185 18.55 1.02 3.40
C THR A 185 20.02 0.59 3.35
N GLY A 186 20.72 0.61 4.48
CA GLY A 186 22.10 0.17 4.60
C GLY A 186 22.21 -1.19 5.26
N ALA A 187 21.88 -1.27 6.55
CA ALA A 187 22.09 -2.49 7.33
C ALA A 187 21.07 -3.59 6.98
N ARG A 188 19.83 -3.22 6.63
CA ARG A 188 18.79 -4.19 6.23
C ARG A 188 18.64 -4.38 4.72
N ASP A 189 19.39 -3.62 3.92
CA ASP A 189 19.35 -3.66 2.45
C ASP A 189 17.92 -3.50 1.87
N TRP A 190 17.10 -2.68 2.52
CA TRP A 190 15.77 -2.36 2.00
C TRP A 190 15.86 -1.33 0.88
N ASP A 191 14.93 -1.40 -0.08
CA ASP A 191 14.80 -0.45 -1.19
C ASP A 191 14.74 1.01 -0.70
N ASP A 192 14.09 1.25 0.45
CA ASP A 192 13.89 2.57 1.06
C ASP A 192 13.51 2.42 2.55
N ILE A 193 13.27 3.54 3.25
CA ILE A 193 12.54 3.54 4.52
C ILE A 193 11.15 2.90 4.34
N GLY A 194 10.81 1.93 5.19
CA GLY A 194 9.63 1.08 5.04
C GLY A 194 8.32 1.76 5.40
N TYR A 195 8.35 2.82 6.21
CA TYR A 195 7.17 3.59 6.59
C TYR A 195 6.81 4.63 5.52
N ASN A 196 5.53 4.83 5.25
CA ASN A 196 5.06 5.87 4.33
C ASN A 196 5.18 7.26 4.94
N PHE A 197 4.90 7.39 6.24
CA PHE A 197 5.02 8.64 6.99
C PHE A 197 5.68 8.41 8.34
N ILE A 198 6.35 9.45 8.84
CA ILE A 198 6.91 9.47 10.19
C ILE A 198 6.40 10.73 10.89
N VAL A 199 6.00 10.61 12.15
CA VAL A 199 5.47 11.71 12.96
C VAL A 199 6.32 11.87 14.22
N ASP A 200 6.83 13.07 14.46
CA ASP A 200 7.61 13.37 15.67
C ASP A 200 6.74 13.76 16.87
N ARG A 201 7.36 13.87 18.06
CA ARG A 201 6.70 14.28 19.31
C ARG A 201 6.10 15.70 19.27
N CYS A 202 6.50 16.53 18.30
CA CYS A 202 5.98 17.87 18.09
C CYS A 202 4.80 17.91 17.10
N GLY A 203 4.40 16.77 16.53
CA GLY A 203 3.32 16.66 15.55
C GLY A 203 3.74 16.99 14.11
N THR A 204 5.03 17.08 13.82
CA THR A 204 5.51 17.28 12.45
C THR A 204 5.37 15.98 11.67
N VAL A 205 4.74 16.03 10.51
CA VAL A 205 4.63 14.88 9.59
C VAL A 205 5.73 14.96 8.55
N TYR A 206 6.51 13.88 8.41
CA TYR A 206 7.55 13.72 7.41
C TYR A 206 7.14 12.69 6.36
N GLU A 207 7.43 13.00 5.10
CA GLU A 207 7.34 12.02 4.02
C GLU A 207 8.39 10.92 4.25
N GLY A 208 7.94 9.68 4.44
CA GLY A 208 8.78 8.48 4.51
C GLY A 208 9.03 7.95 3.10
N ARG A 209 8.50 6.77 2.77
CA ARG A 209 8.70 6.04 1.51
C ARG A 209 8.56 6.95 0.26
N ALA A 210 9.55 6.93 -0.62
CA ALA A 210 9.55 7.66 -1.88
C ALA A 210 8.48 7.12 -2.85
N GLY A 211 7.95 8.00 -3.70
CA GLY A 211 6.92 7.67 -4.70
C GLY A 211 5.70 8.59 -4.70
N GLY A 212 5.68 9.58 -3.81
CA GLY A 212 4.63 10.59 -3.74
C GLY A 212 3.63 10.29 -2.62
N ALA A 213 3.56 11.19 -1.65
CA ALA A 213 2.64 11.10 -0.52
C ALA A 213 1.15 11.00 -0.95
N ASP A 214 0.81 11.57 -2.09
CA ASP A 214 -0.53 11.60 -2.71
C ASP A 214 -0.90 10.32 -3.44
N ARG A 215 -0.01 9.32 -3.48
CA ARG A 215 -0.23 8.04 -4.16
C ARG A 215 -0.24 6.88 -3.15
N PRO A 216 -0.88 5.76 -3.49
CA PRO A 216 -0.87 4.55 -2.66
C PRO A 216 0.46 3.79 -2.81
N VAL A 217 1.58 4.40 -2.42
CA VAL A 217 2.91 3.78 -2.47
C VAL A 217 2.96 2.60 -1.50
N THR A 218 3.36 1.43 -1.98
CA THR A 218 3.52 0.22 -1.15
C THR A 218 4.72 0.37 -0.21
N GLY A 219 4.49 0.23 1.10
CA GLY A 219 5.52 0.28 2.14
C GLY A 219 6.31 -1.03 2.31
N ALA A 220 7.09 -1.09 3.39
CA ALA A 220 7.77 -2.29 3.89
C ALA A 220 7.73 -2.32 5.43
N HIS A 221 6.58 -1.94 6.00
CA HIS A 221 6.41 -1.71 7.43
C HIS A 221 5.71 -2.84 8.17
N THR A 222 4.86 -3.62 7.51
CA THR A 222 4.05 -4.68 8.14
C THR A 222 4.06 -5.92 7.27
N GLN A 223 4.83 -6.93 7.68
CA GLN A 223 4.91 -8.19 6.93
C GLN A 223 3.51 -8.80 6.78
N GLY A 224 3.20 -9.30 5.58
CA GLY A 224 1.86 -9.73 5.18
C GLY A 224 0.91 -8.61 4.79
N PHE A 225 1.05 -7.38 5.30
CA PHE A 225 0.06 -6.32 5.09
C PHE A 225 0.63 -5.00 4.54
N ASN A 226 1.77 -5.03 3.84
CA ASN A 226 2.32 -3.87 3.14
C ASN A 226 1.44 -3.36 1.98
N HIS A 227 0.62 -4.24 1.40
CA HIS A 227 -0.23 -3.89 0.26
C HIS A 227 -1.54 -3.24 0.71
N ARG A 228 -1.94 -2.19 0.01
CA ARG A 228 -3.18 -1.41 0.25
C ARG A 228 -3.23 -0.78 1.63
N THR A 229 -2.09 -0.50 2.23
CA THR A 229 -2.00 0.13 3.54
C THR A 229 -0.99 1.25 3.54
N THR A 230 -1.12 2.13 4.53
CA THR A 230 -0.14 3.18 4.81
C THR A 230 0.47 2.95 6.18
N GLY A 231 1.80 2.86 6.26
CA GLY A 231 2.53 2.78 7.52
C GLY A 231 2.87 4.17 8.06
N ILE A 232 2.45 4.48 9.28
CA ILE A 232 2.82 5.71 9.98
C ILE A 232 3.67 5.32 11.19
N ALA A 233 4.92 5.77 11.27
CA ALA A 233 5.77 5.56 12.43
C ALA A 233 5.79 6.79 13.34
N ALA A 234 5.48 6.58 14.62
CA ALA A 234 5.76 7.52 15.69
C ALA A 234 7.27 7.51 16.00
N LEU A 235 7.95 8.62 15.81
CA LEU A 235 9.38 8.74 16.09
C LEU A 235 9.62 8.71 17.60
N GLY A 236 10.07 7.56 18.10
CA GLY A 236 10.21 7.31 19.53
C GLY A 236 10.04 5.84 19.91
N THR A 237 10.01 5.59 21.20
CA THR A 237 9.64 4.31 21.83
C THR A 237 8.51 4.57 22.82
N PHE A 238 7.43 3.78 22.75
CA PHE A 238 6.18 4.05 23.48
C PHE A 238 5.71 2.81 24.26
N THR A 239 6.62 2.22 25.02
CA THR A 239 6.32 1.11 25.93
C THR A 239 5.41 1.55 27.09
N ALA A 240 4.96 0.59 27.91
CA ALA A 240 4.03 0.86 29.01
C ALA A 240 4.56 1.96 29.95
N GLY A 241 3.70 2.93 30.29
CA GLY A 241 4.04 4.05 31.17
C GLY A 241 4.79 5.20 30.51
N VAL A 242 5.20 5.07 29.24
CA VAL A 242 5.79 6.19 28.48
C VAL A 242 4.70 7.17 28.06
N PRO A 243 4.84 8.48 28.35
CA PRO A 243 3.89 9.48 27.88
C PRO A 243 3.83 9.55 26.35
N VAL A 244 2.62 9.62 25.81
CA VAL A 244 2.38 9.82 24.37
C VAL A 244 1.92 11.26 24.14
N PRO A 245 2.70 12.11 23.45
CA PRO A 245 2.33 13.50 23.20
C PRO A 245 1.06 13.62 22.34
N ASP A 246 0.16 14.53 22.71
CA ASP A 246 -1.10 14.71 21.97
C ASP A 246 -0.88 15.23 20.54
N ALA A 247 0.12 16.12 20.35
CA ALA A 247 0.50 16.60 19.03
C ALA A 247 0.90 15.45 18.08
N LEU A 248 1.54 14.40 18.61
CA LEU A 248 1.90 13.21 17.86
C LEU A 248 0.66 12.40 17.49
N THR A 249 -0.25 12.16 18.44
CA THR A 249 -1.49 11.41 18.15
C THR A 249 -2.43 12.16 17.20
N ASP A 250 -2.51 13.48 17.31
CA ASP A 250 -3.30 14.33 16.42
C ASP A 250 -2.77 14.32 14.99
N ALA A 251 -1.44 14.40 14.83
CA ALA A 251 -0.80 14.33 13.52
C ALA A 251 -0.96 12.93 12.88
N ILE A 252 -0.85 11.84 13.66
CA ILE A 252 -1.16 10.48 13.18
C ILE A 252 -2.63 10.41 12.73
N ALA A 253 -3.56 10.95 13.52
CA ALA A 253 -4.98 10.97 13.18
C ALA A 253 -5.26 11.77 11.89
N ALA A 254 -4.57 12.91 11.68
CA ALA A 254 -4.71 13.71 10.47
C ALA A 254 -4.23 12.97 9.21
N VAL A 255 -3.08 12.30 9.27
CA VAL A 255 -2.59 11.48 8.16
C VAL A 255 -3.54 10.31 7.90
N ALA A 256 -4.02 9.63 8.95
CA ALA A 256 -4.95 8.52 8.81
C ALA A 256 -6.28 8.96 8.19
N ALA A 257 -6.86 10.08 8.65
CA ALA A 257 -8.08 10.65 8.10
C ALA A 257 -7.96 10.97 6.62
N TRP A 258 -6.85 11.60 6.22
CA TRP A 258 -6.57 11.98 4.84
C TRP A 258 -6.45 10.74 3.95
N LYS A 259 -5.59 9.78 4.31
CA LYS A 259 -5.33 8.58 3.48
C LYS A 259 -6.55 7.66 3.39
N LEU A 260 -7.32 7.48 4.47
CA LEU A 260 -8.54 6.67 4.45
C LEU A 260 -9.70 7.39 3.76
N GLY A 261 -9.66 8.72 3.69
CA GLY A 261 -10.66 9.52 2.98
C GLY A 261 -10.63 9.32 1.46
N GLU A 262 -9.49 8.89 0.89
CA GLU A 262 -9.36 8.55 -0.53
C GLU A 262 -10.28 7.40 -0.96
N THR A 263 -10.64 6.53 -0.01
CA THR A 263 -11.53 5.37 -0.22
C THR A 263 -12.83 5.45 0.57
N ASP A 264 -13.12 6.61 1.18
CA ASP A 264 -14.26 6.80 2.09
C ASP A 264 -14.31 5.75 3.23
N THR A 265 -13.14 5.25 3.65
CA THR A 265 -13.06 4.28 4.74
C THR A 265 -13.20 4.99 6.08
N ASP A 266 -14.19 4.60 6.89
CA ASP A 266 -14.33 5.08 8.28
C ASP A 266 -13.13 4.59 9.13
N PRO A 267 -12.32 5.48 9.74
CA PRO A 267 -11.17 5.11 10.56
C PRO A 267 -11.50 4.23 11.78
N ARG A 268 -12.78 4.21 12.21
CA ARG A 268 -13.27 3.39 13.34
C ARG A 268 -13.69 1.99 12.92
N ALA A 269 -13.84 1.75 11.62
CA ALA A 269 -14.31 0.47 11.10
C ALA A 269 -13.22 -0.62 11.20
N LYS A 270 -13.64 -1.85 10.87
CA LYS A 270 -12.74 -2.94 10.53
C LYS A 270 -12.77 -3.17 9.02
N VAL A 271 -11.65 -3.59 8.47
CA VAL A 271 -11.45 -3.85 7.04
C VAL A 271 -10.85 -5.23 6.82
N ALA A 272 -11.16 -5.82 5.68
CA ALA A 272 -10.59 -7.09 5.25
C ALA A 272 -9.27 -6.84 4.50
N LEU A 273 -8.18 -7.42 4.99
CA LEU A 273 -6.86 -7.39 4.35
C LEU A 273 -6.38 -8.81 4.08
N VAL A 274 -5.69 -9.02 2.97
CA VAL A 274 -5.14 -10.33 2.59
C VAL A 274 -3.66 -10.37 2.93
N SER A 275 -3.23 -11.36 3.71
CA SER A 275 -1.82 -11.53 4.03
C SER A 275 -1.04 -11.95 2.77
N SER A 276 -0.11 -11.11 2.32
CA SER A 276 0.65 -11.35 1.09
C SER A 276 1.72 -12.45 1.23
N ASN A 277 2.09 -12.81 2.46
CA ASN A 277 3.05 -13.85 2.77
C ASN A 277 2.70 -14.54 4.10
N GLY A 278 3.46 -15.58 4.47
CA GLY A 278 3.26 -16.35 5.70
C GLY A 278 4.09 -15.91 6.89
N LEU A 279 4.66 -14.69 6.86
CA LEU A 279 5.52 -14.17 7.91
C LEU A 279 4.76 -13.34 8.94
N SER A 280 3.49 -13.02 8.69
CA SER A 280 2.61 -12.31 9.62
C SER A 280 1.97 -13.27 10.64
N ARG A 281 1.01 -12.78 11.42
CA ARG A 281 0.14 -13.64 12.26
C ARG A 281 -0.78 -14.55 11.42
N TYR A 282 -0.88 -14.29 10.12
CA TYR A 282 -1.84 -14.90 9.20
C TYR A 282 -1.11 -15.65 8.09
N ALA A 283 -1.65 -16.80 7.69
CA ALA A 283 -1.11 -17.57 6.57
C ALA A 283 -1.18 -16.76 5.26
N ALA A 284 -0.25 -17.03 4.33
CA ALA A 284 -0.28 -16.41 3.00
C ALA A 284 -1.63 -16.66 2.31
N GLY A 285 -2.23 -15.60 1.77
CA GLY A 285 -3.55 -15.61 1.14
C GLY A 285 -4.74 -15.59 2.11
N ALA A 286 -4.52 -15.70 3.43
CA ALA A 286 -5.60 -15.61 4.41
C ALA A 286 -6.13 -14.17 4.49
N THR A 287 -7.44 -14.03 4.61
CA THR A 287 -8.10 -12.73 4.86
C THR A 287 -8.21 -12.49 6.36
N ALA A 288 -7.60 -11.41 6.84
CA ALA A 288 -7.70 -10.91 8.20
C ALA A 288 -8.71 -9.75 8.27
N THR A 289 -9.56 -9.73 9.30
CA THR A 289 -10.41 -8.58 9.60
C THR A 289 -9.74 -7.75 10.69
N LEU A 290 -9.15 -6.61 10.31
CA LEU A 290 -8.33 -5.75 11.16
C LEU A 290 -8.95 -4.36 11.29
N PRO A 291 -8.66 -3.58 12.35
CA PRO A 291 -9.05 -2.17 12.41
C PRO A 291 -8.54 -1.39 11.19
N ALA A 292 -9.32 -0.42 10.70
CA ALA A 292 -8.89 0.47 9.61
C ALA A 292 -7.67 1.33 10.00
N VAL A 293 -7.54 1.65 11.29
CA VAL A 293 -6.30 2.16 11.89
C VAL A 293 -5.83 1.13 12.91
N ALA A 294 -4.87 0.30 12.55
CA ALA A 294 -4.35 -0.82 13.34
C ALA A 294 -2.98 -0.48 13.95
N GLY A 295 -2.64 -1.13 15.08
CA GLY A 295 -1.25 -1.21 15.54
C GLY A 295 -0.48 -2.24 14.72
N HIS A 296 0.84 -2.16 14.66
CA HIS A 296 1.65 -3.19 14.00
C HIS A 296 1.44 -4.59 14.63
N ASP A 297 1.29 -4.65 15.95
CA ASP A 297 0.98 -5.83 16.75
C ASP A 297 -0.33 -6.52 16.37
N ASP A 298 -1.31 -5.82 15.80
CA ASP A 298 -2.55 -6.41 15.26
C ASP A 298 -2.26 -7.37 14.08
N GLY A 299 -1.27 -7.02 13.23
CA GLY A 299 -0.94 -7.77 12.00
C GLY A 299 0.27 -8.70 12.13
N TYR A 300 1.20 -8.39 13.02
CA TYR A 300 2.51 -9.04 13.12
C TYR A 300 2.89 -9.36 14.57
N GLN A 301 3.78 -10.34 14.77
CA GLN A 301 4.25 -10.81 16.06
C GLN A 301 5.30 -9.85 16.66
N THR A 302 4.87 -8.65 17.03
CA THR A 302 5.72 -7.59 17.59
C THR A 302 5.05 -6.92 18.79
N SER A 303 5.82 -6.17 19.56
CA SER A 303 5.35 -5.24 20.59
C SER A 303 5.09 -3.83 20.06
N CYS A 304 5.51 -3.52 18.82
CA CYS A 304 5.26 -2.25 18.14
C CYS A 304 3.74 -2.08 17.90
N PRO A 305 3.13 -0.89 18.11
CA PRO A 305 3.73 0.44 18.36
C PRO A 305 4.13 0.73 19.82
N GLY A 306 4.08 -0.27 20.69
CA GLY A 306 4.31 -0.13 22.12
C GLY A 306 3.00 0.09 22.88
N ALA A 307 2.91 -0.48 24.08
CA ALA A 307 1.67 -0.51 24.85
C ALA A 307 1.03 0.87 25.05
N ALA A 308 1.82 1.91 25.35
CA ALA A 308 1.27 3.24 25.58
C ALA A 308 0.67 3.87 24.31
N LEU A 309 1.27 3.65 23.13
CA LEU A 309 0.71 4.14 21.87
C LEU A 309 -0.46 3.26 21.40
N SER A 310 -0.41 1.94 21.63
CA SER A 310 -1.55 1.04 21.38
C SER A 310 -2.80 1.47 22.16
N ASP A 311 -2.64 1.89 23.42
CA ASP A 311 -3.74 2.39 24.26
C ASP A 311 -4.39 3.67 23.70
N ARG A 312 -3.67 4.46 22.89
CA ARG A 312 -4.19 5.68 22.22
C ARG A 312 -4.90 5.40 20.90
N LEU A 313 -4.79 4.20 20.32
CA LEU A 313 -5.40 3.89 19.01
C LEU A 313 -6.92 4.13 18.96
N PRO A 314 -7.73 3.80 19.98
CA PRO A 314 -9.17 4.13 19.96
C PRO A 314 -9.45 5.63 19.84
N GLU A 315 -8.63 6.48 20.46
CA GLU A 315 -8.75 7.93 20.38
C GLU A 315 -8.35 8.44 18.99
N ILE A 316 -7.21 7.98 18.47
CA ILE A 316 -6.73 8.32 17.13
C ILE A 316 -7.81 8.01 16.07
N ARG A 317 -8.47 6.85 16.18
CA ARG A 317 -9.59 6.46 15.28
C ARG A 317 -10.75 7.45 15.36
N ARG A 318 -11.15 7.88 16.57
CA ARG A 318 -12.24 8.85 16.76
C ARG A 318 -11.86 10.23 16.20
N THR A 319 -10.64 10.70 16.48
CA THR A 319 -10.14 11.98 15.96
C THR A 319 -10.07 11.95 14.44
N ALA A 320 -9.57 10.87 13.83
CA ALA A 320 -9.50 10.73 12.39
C ALA A 320 -10.90 10.73 11.74
N ALA A 321 -11.86 10.02 12.31
CA ALA A 321 -13.24 10.03 11.81
C ALA A 321 -13.87 11.44 11.89
N ARG A 322 -13.65 12.16 13.00
CA ARG A 322 -14.08 13.56 13.15
C ARG A 322 -13.45 14.47 12.08
N LEU A 323 -12.16 14.29 11.78
CA LEU A 323 -11.47 15.04 10.73
C LEU A 323 -12.02 14.75 9.32
N GLN A 324 -12.60 13.56 9.10
CA GLN A 324 -13.35 13.25 7.87
C GLN A 324 -14.80 13.79 7.87
N GLY A 325 -15.19 14.56 8.88
CA GLY A 325 -16.57 15.07 9.02
C GLY A 325 -17.59 14.00 9.42
N ARG A 326 -17.15 12.83 9.89
CA ARG A 326 -18.06 11.79 10.40
C ARG A 326 -18.50 12.16 11.81
N THR A 327 -19.78 12.52 11.96
CA THR A 327 -20.42 12.63 13.28
C THR A 327 -20.72 11.23 13.84
N ALA A 328 -20.87 11.16 15.18
CA ALA A 328 -20.86 9.94 16.01
C ALA A 328 -21.40 8.66 15.37
#